data_AF-A0A355QIT5-F1
#
_entry.id   AF-A0A355QIT5-F1
#
_cell.length_a   1.000
_cell.length_b   1.000
_cell.length_c   1.000
_cell.angle_alpha   90.00
_cell.angle_beta   90.00
_cell.angle_gamma   90.00
#
_symmetry.space_group_name_H-M   'P 1'
#
loop_
_entity.id
_entity.type
_entity.pdbx_description
1 polymer ?
#
loop_
_entity_poly.entity_id
_entity_poly.type
_entity_poly.pdbx_seq_one_letter_code
_entity_poly.pdbx_strand_id
1 'polypeptide(L)' 'LAIAMNRMGGKSNTGEGGEDPDRFEPDANGDLRRSAVKQVASGRFGVTSEYLVNSDDLQIKMAQG' A
#
# COMPACT_ATOMS: atom_id res chain seq x y z
N LEU A 1 2.68 7.11 7.97
CA LEU A 1 3.91 6.50 7.41
C LEU A 1 4.03 6.72 5.91
N ALA A 2 3.03 6.33 5.10
CA ALA A 2 3.10 6.41 3.63
C ALA A 2 3.49 7.79 3.09
N ILE A 3 2.80 8.87 3.48
CA ILE A 3 3.14 10.24 3.04
C ILE A 3 4.62 10.55 3.30
N ALA A 4 5.12 10.27 4.51
CA ALA A 4 6.50 10.56 4.87
C ALA A 4 7.49 9.76 4.01
N MET A 5 7.24 8.46 3.80
CA MET A 5 8.09 7.61 2.97
C MET A 5 8.08 8.09 1.51
N ASN A 6 6.90 8.38 0.97
CA ASN A 6 6.73 8.86 -0.40
C ASN A 6 7.49 10.18 -0.62
N ARG A 7 7.42 11.13 0.32
CA ARG A 7 8.17 12.39 0.27
C ARG A 7 9.69 12.19 0.30
N MET A 8 10.18 11.17 1.00
CA MET A 8 11.60 10.85 1.10
C MET A 8 12.10 9.92 -0.03
N GLY A 9 11.23 9.54 -0.97
CA GLY A 9 11.53 8.54 -2.01
C GLY A 9 11.70 7.11 -1.47
N GLY A 10 11.31 6.87 -0.22
CA GLY A 10 11.25 5.54 0.38
C GLY A 10 9.92 4.83 0.09
N LYS A 11 9.80 3.58 0.56
CA LYS A 11 8.59 2.77 0.37
C LYS A 11 7.95 2.39 1.71
N SER A 12 6.64 2.55 1.84
CA SER A 12 5.84 1.98 2.93
C SER A 12 5.06 0.76 2.47
N ASN A 13 4.71 -0.11 3.43
CA ASN A 13 3.92 -1.31 3.21
C ASN A 13 2.50 -1.15 3.79
N THR A 14 1.49 -1.73 3.14
CA THR A 14 0.09 -1.71 3.59
C THR A 14 -0.20 -2.60 4.81
N GLY A 15 0.61 -3.64 5.02
CA GLY A 15 0.27 -4.73 5.92
C GLY A 15 -0.86 -5.60 5.37
N GLU A 16 -1.46 -6.41 6.24
CA GLU A 16 -2.43 -7.45 5.83
C GLU A 16 -3.84 -6.95 5.55
N GLY A 17 -4.19 -5.74 6.00
CA GLY A 17 -5.58 -5.26 6.06
C GLY A 17 -6.13 -4.64 4.78
N GLY A 18 -5.33 -4.62 3.70
CA GLY A 18 -5.66 -3.87 2.50
C GLY A 18 -5.33 -2.38 2.61
N GLU A 19 -5.85 -1.59 1.68
CA GLU A 19 -5.71 -0.14 1.66
C GLU A 19 -6.98 0.49 1.09
N ASP A 20 -7.41 1.59 1.70
CA ASP A 20 -8.56 2.36 1.25
C ASP A 20 -8.31 2.99 -0.14
N PRO A 21 -9.20 2.78 -1.13
CA PRO A 21 -9.05 3.36 -2.47
C PRO A 21 -8.90 4.88 -2.52
N ASP A 22 -9.48 5.60 -1.55
CA ASP A 22 -9.36 7.07 -1.45
C ASP A 22 -7.90 7.53 -1.20
N ARG A 23 -6.97 6.60 -0.97
CA ARG A 23 -5.54 6.87 -0.81
C ARG A 23 -4.75 6.79 -2.11
N PHE A 24 -5.34 6.30 -3.19
CA PHE A 24 -4.65 6.07 -4.46
C PHE A 24 -4.44 7.34 -5.27
N GLU A 25 -5.18 8.39 -4.96
CA GLU A 25 -5.00 9.71 -5.54
C GLU A 25 -4.26 10.65 -4.58
N PRO A 26 -3.49 11.62 -5.09
CA PRO A 26 -2.91 12.66 -4.26
C PRO A 26 -3.99 13.53 -3.60
N ASP A 27 -3.79 13.86 -2.33
CA ASP A 27 -4.60 14.84 -1.62
C ASP A 27 -4.40 16.24 -2.23
N ALA A 28 -5.27 17.20 -1.88
CA ALA A 28 -5.23 18.57 -2.44
C ALA A 28 -3.90 19.31 -2.20
N ASN A 29 -3.12 18.90 -1.20
CA ASN A 29 -1.81 19.46 -0.90
C ASN A 29 -0.66 18.75 -1.65
N GLY A 30 -0.97 17.80 -2.54
CA GLY A 30 -0.03 17.01 -3.32
C GLY A 30 0.51 15.76 -2.59
N ASP A 31 0.11 15.52 -1.34
CA ASP A 31 0.53 14.33 -0.62
C ASP A 31 -0.13 13.07 -1.15
N LEU A 32 0.66 12.03 -1.39
CA LEU A 32 0.13 10.72 -1.73
C LEU A 32 0.11 9.82 -0.49
N ARG A 33 -1.10 9.38 -0.10
CA ARG A 33 -1.31 8.45 1.03
C ARG A 33 -1.12 6.98 0.67
N ARG A 34 -1.04 6.64 -0.61
CA ARG A 34 -0.81 5.29 -1.13
C ARG A 34 0.50 4.69 -0.60
N SER A 35 0.45 3.49 -0.05
CA SER A 35 1.65 2.70 0.23
C SER A 35 2.23 2.10 -1.05
N ALA A 36 3.53 2.27 -1.27
CA ALA A 36 4.21 1.75 -2.46
C ALA A 36 4.21 0.20 -2.52
N VAL A 37 4.32 -0.47 -1.37
CA VAL A 37 4.30 -1.94 -1.28
C VAL A 37 2.93 -2.42 -0.83
N LYS A 38 2.33 -3.31 -1.61
CA LYS A 38 1.07 -3.97 -1.25
C LYS A 38 1.34 -5.40 -0.80
N GLN A 39 0.84 -5.75 0.38
CA GLN A 39 1.00 -7.10 0.90
C GLN A 39 -0.18 -7.99 0.52
N VAL A 40 0.12 -9.25 0.21
CA VAL A 40 -0.85 -10.33 0.03
C VAL A 40 -0.50 -11.43 1.04
N ALA A 41 -1.36 -11.60 2.03
CA ALA A 41 -1.28 -12.69 3.01
C ALA A 41 -2.38 -13.73 2.76
N SER A 42 -2.37 -14.82 3.52
CA SER A 42 -3.30 -15.95 3.38
C SER A 42 -4.77 -15.52 3.45
N GLY A 43 -5.13 -14.59 4.33
CA GLY A 43 -6.49 -14.08 4.48
C GLY A 43 -6.99 -13.19 3.33
N ARG A 44 -6.08 -12.66 2.51
CA ARG A 44 -6.38 -11.78 1.37
C ARG A 44 -7.31 -10.60 1.70
N PHE A 45 -7.28 -10.10 2.93
CA PHE A 45 -8.13 -8.98 3.34
C PHE A 45 -7.82 -7.74 2.51
N GLY A 46 -8.86 -7.14 1.93
CA GLY A 46 -8.74 -5.97 1.06
C GLY A 46 -7.94 -6.18 -0.23
N VAL A 47 -7.62 -7.42 -0.60
CA VAL A 47 -6.94 -7.73 -1.86
C VAL A 47 -7.95 -7.74 -3.00
N THR A 48 -8.01 -6.63 -3.73
CA THR A 48 -8.82 -6.46 -4.95
C THR A 48 -7.91 -6.22 -6.16
N SER A 49 -8.46 -6.29 -7.38
CA SER A 49 -7.71 -5.90 -8.58
C SER A 49 -7.21 -4.46 -8.50
N GLU A 50 -8.06 -3.54 -8.01
CA GLU A 50 -7.71 -2.12 -7.84
C GLU A 50 -6.57 -1.92 -6.83
N TYR A 51 -6.59 -2.67 -5.72
CA TYR A 51 -5.51 -2.67 -4.74
C TYR A 51 -4.18 -3.15 -5.35
N LEU A 52 -4.22 -4.21 -6.16
CA LEU A 52 -3.02 -4.79 -6.79
C LEU A 52 -2.42 -3.88 -7.87
N VAL A 53 -3.24 -3.25 -8.71
CA VAL A 53 -2.73 -2.33 -9.76
C VAL A 53 -2.16 -1.04 -9.17
N ASN A 54 -2.53 -0.69 -7.93
CA ASN A 54 -2.01 0.47 -7.20
C ASN A 54 -0.75 0.16 -6.37
N SER A 55 -0.02 -0.92 -6.70
CA SER A 55 1.27 -1.28 -6.10
C SER A 55 2.44 -0.90 -6.99
N ASP A 56 3.54 -0.44 -6.40
CA ASP A 56 4.83 -0.42 -7.08
C ASP A 56 5.52 -1.79 -6.91
N ASP A 57 5.42 -2.37 -5.69
CA ASP A 57 5.90 -3.73 -5.39
C ASP A 57 4.80 -4.56 -4.70
N LEU A 58 4.79 -5.87 -4.96
CA LEU A 58 3.94 -6.84 -4.27
C LEU A 58 4.76 -7.69 -3.30
N GLN A 59 4.30 -7.78 -2.05
CA GLN A 59 4.88 -8.66 -1.04
C GLN A 59 3.96 -9.84 -0.76
N ILE A 60 4.41 -11.06 -1.09
CA ILE A 60 3.73 -12.30 -0.67
C ILE A 60 4.20 -12.63 0.74
N LYS A 61 3.28 -12.54 1.71
CA LYS A 61 3.59 -12.83 3.10
C LYS A 61 3.32 -14.29 3.44
N MET A 62 4.40 -15.05 3.60
CA MET A 62 4.34 -16.45 4.03
C MET A 62 4.30 -16.59 5.56
N ALA A 63 5.04 -15.74 6.27
CA ALA A 63 5.13 -15.73 7.73
C ALA A 63 5.64 -14.37 8.25
N GLN A 64 5.50 -14.11 9.56
CA GLN A 64 6.21 -13.05 10.30
C GLN A 64 6.74 -13.61 11.62
N GLY A 65 7.84 -13.04 12.12
CA GLY A 65 8.42 -13.37 13.43
C GLY A 65 7.96 -12.43 14.54
#